data_AF-A0A4Q6BWQ0-F1
#
_entry.id   AF-A0A4Q6BWQ0-F1
#
_cell.length_a   1.000
_cell.length_b   1.000
_cell.length_c   1.000
_cell.angle_alpha   90.00
_cell.angle_beta   90.00
_cell.angle_gamma   90.00
#
_symmetry.space_group_name_H-M   'P 1'
#
loop_
_entity.id
_entity.type
_entity.pdbx_description
1 polymer ?
#
loop_
_entity_poly.entity_id
_entity_poly.type
_entity_poly.pdbx_seq_one_letter_code
_entity_poly.pdbx_strand_id
1 'polypeptide(L)'
;MPVPPRHFVNGALLYPQFPDGLETTSGATDHTEVVRVVVDPRVIPFELLLKTFWESHDPTQAMRQGNDEGTQYRSAIYAENETQLQAALASKDAGVACPVGLAV
;
A
#
# COMPACT_ATOMS: atom_id res chain seq x y z
N MET A 1 11.78 -7.53 -14.64
CA MET A 1 10.68 -8.49 -14.39
C MET A 1 9.55 -8.14 -15.35
N PRO A 2 8.91 -9.08 -16.06
CA PRO A 2 7.78 -8.74 -16.91
C PRO A 2 6.63 -8.17 -16.07
N VAL A 3 6.06 -7.06 -16.51
CA VAL A 3 4.90 -6.42 -15.86
C VAL A 3 3.66 -7.30 -16.11
N PRO A 4 2.90 -7.70 -15.08
CA PRO A 4 1.68 -8.50 -15.25
C PRO A 4 0.59 -7.72 -16.03
N PRO A 5 -0.41 -8.40 -16.63
CA PRO A 5 -1.51 -7.73 -17.33
C PRO A 5 -2.55 -7.06 -16.41
N ARG A 6 -2.46 -7.29 -15.10
CA ARG A 6 -3.33 -6.71 -14.07
C ARG A 6 -2.50 -6.29 -12.88
N HIS A 7 -2.94 -5.22 -12.21
CA HIS A 7 -2.36 -4.83 -10.93
C HIS A 7 -2.47 -5.98 -9.93
N PHE A 8 -1.34 -6.35 -9.33
CA PHE A 8 -1.31 -7.31 -8.23
C PHE A 8 -2.12 -6.84 -7.00
N VAL A 9 -2.41 -5.54 -6.94
CA VAL A 9 -2.90 -4.85 -5.75
C VAL A 9 -4.40 -4.59 -5.81
N ASN A 10 -4.88 -3.92 -6.87
CA ASN A 10 -6.29 -3.52 -7.01
C ASN A 10 -7.02 -4.24 -8.16
N GLY A 11 -6.34 -5.11 -8.90
CA GLY A 11 -6.91 -5.85 -10.03
C GLY A 11 -7.24 -5.01 -11.27
N ALA A 12 -6.90 -3.70 -11.28
CA ALA A 12 -7.09 -2.84 -12.44
C ALA A 12 -6.28 -3.34 -13.64
N LEU A 13 -6.86 -3.21 -14.84
CA LEU A 13 -6.22 -3.59 -16.09
C LEU A 13 -5.02 -2.66 -16.35
N LEU A 14 -3.87 -3.26 -16.66
CA LEU A 14 -2.64 -2.56 -17.04
C LEU A 14 -2.58 -2.27 -18.54
N TYR A 15 -3.73 -2.06 -19.19
CA TYR A 15 -3.84 -1.94 -20.64
C TYR A 15 -4.21 -0.51 -21.10
N PRO A 16 -3.57 0.02 -22.15
CA PRO A 16 -2.48 -0.59 -22.92
C PRO A 16 -1.23 -0.73 -22.07
N GLN A 17 -0.41 -1.76 -22.37
CA GLN A 17 0.87 -2.00 -21.70
C GLN A 17 1.58 -0.67 -21.53
N PHE A 18 2.09 -0.36 -20.33
CA PHE A 18 2.88 0.84 -20.09
C PHE A 18 3.81 1.05 -21.29
N PRO A 19 3.67 2.14 -22.06
CA PRO A 19 4.62 2.44 -23.13
C PRO A 19 6.03 2.42 -22.54
N ASP A 20 7.02 1.95 -23.29
CA ASP A 20 8.41 1.91 -22.81
C ASP A 20 8.78 3.27 -22.18
N GLY A 21 9.14 3.26 -20.89
CA GLY A 21 9.47 4.46 -20.11
C GLY A 21 8.34 5.06 -19.26
N LEU A 22 7.11 4.50 -19.28
CA LEU A 22 6.02 4.85 -18.36
C LEU A 22 5.94 3.94 -17.13
N GLU A 23 6.95 3.10 -16.92
CA GLU A 23 7.19 2.30 -15.70
C GLU A 23 7.46 3.16 -14.44
N THR A 24 7.21 4.48 -14.50
CA THR A 24 7.72 5.48 -13.55
C THR A 24 6.64 6.44 -13.04
N THR A 25 6.70 6.72 -11.72
CA THR A 25 6.38 7.90 -10.88
C THR A 25 5.51 9.08 -11.37
N SER A 26 4.76 8.97 -12.47
CA SER A 26 3.98 10.08 -13.04
C SER A 26 2.65 10.34 -12.32
N GLY A 27 2.24 9.46 -11.40
CA GLY A 27 0.95 9.52 -10.70
C GLY A 27 -0.28 9.27 -11.58
N ALA A 28 -0.12 9.14 -12.91
CA ALA A 28 -1.20 9.07 -13.89
C ALA A 28 -2.05 7.79 -13.81
N THR A 29 -1.56 6.77 -13.12
CA THR A 29 -2.23 5.47 -12.98
C THR A 29 -3.02 5.31 -11.70
N ASP A 30 -2.92 6.29 -10.80
CA ASP A 30 -3.49 6.23 -9.44
C ASP A 30 -3.05 4.97 -8.66
N HIS A 31 -1.91 4.37 -9.03
CA HIS A 31 -1.34 3.25 -8.30
C HIS A 31 -0.54 3.72 -7.09
N THR A 32 -0.43 2.87 -6.08
CA THR A 32 0.48 3.03 -4.93
C THR A 32 1.65 2.09 -5.09
N GLU A 33 2.86 2.54 -4.77
CA GLU A 33 4.00 1.65 -4.59
C GLU A 33 3.79 0.82 -3.32
N VAL A 34 3.89 -0.51 -3.44
CA VAL A 34 3.63 -1.42 -2.31
C VAL A 34 4.64 -2.56 -2.27
N VAL A 35 4.81 -3.11 -1.08
CA VAL A 35 5.57 -4.35 -0.84
C VAL A 35 4.60 -5.48 -0.54
N ARG A 36 4.62 -6.54 -1.35
CA ARG A 36 3.90 -7.78 -1.02
C ARG A 36 4.76 -8.64 -0.10
N VAL A 37 4.31 -8.85 1.12
CA VAL A 37 5.02 -9.63 2.14
C VAL A 37 4.39 -11.01 2.25
N VAL A 38 5.17 -12.06 1.94
CA VAL A 38 4.75 -13.46 2.07
C VAL A 38 5.54 -14.10 3.20
N VAL A 39 4.85 -14.51 4.27
CA VAL A 39 5.46 -15.02 5.52
C VAL A 39 4.72 -16.24 6.06
N ASP A 40 5.38 -17.02 6.93
CA ASP A 40 4.71 -18.03 7.75
C ASP A 40 4.03 -17.33 8.95
N PRO A 41 2.69 -17.34 9.05
CA PRO A 41 1.97 -16.64 10.12
C PRO A 41 2.26 -17.21 11.52
N ARG A 42 2.81 -18.43 11.61
CA ARG A 42 3.22 -19.03 12.89
C ARG A 42 4.52 -18.42 13.43
N VAL A 43 5.30 -17.77 12.56
CA VAL A 43 6.57 -17.14 12.90
C VAL A 43 6.43 -15.62 12.94
N ILE A 44 5.73 -15.05 11.95
CA ILE A 44 5.52 -13.60 11.84
C ILE A 44 4.01 -13.34 11.86
N PRO A 45 3.44 -12.98 13.02
CA PRO A 45 2.02 -12.66 13.12
C PRO A 45 1.71 -11.36 12.37
N PHE A 46 0.48 -11.23 11.88
CA PHE A 46 0.06 -10.10 11.04
C PHE A 46 0.14 -8.76 11.80
N GLU A 47 -0.12 -8.77 13.11
CA GLU A 47 -0.03 -7.62 13.99
C GLU A 47 1.40 -7.06 14.06
N LEU A 48 2.42 -7.91 13.93
CA LEU A 48 3.81 -7.47 13.87
C LEU A 48 4.08 -6.73 12.55
N LEU A 49 3.53 -7.22 11.44
CA LEU A 49 3.63 -6.52 10.14
C LEU A 49 2.94 -5.16 10.19
N LEU A 50 1.75 -5.09 10.80
CA LEU A 50 1.03 -3.81 11.00
C LEU A 50 1.85 -2.85 11.86
N LYS A 51 2.40 -3.33 12.98
CA LYS A 51 3.28 -2.51 13.83
C LYS A 51 4.47 -1.96 13.04
N THR A 52 5.19 -2.83 12.33
CA THR A 52 6.33 -2.41 11.50
C THR A 52 5.89 -1.42 10.42
N PHE A 53 4.74 -1.61 9.78
CA PHE A 53 4.19 -0.67 8.81
C PHE A 53 4.03 0.73 9.43
N TRP A 54 3.35 0.86 10.57
CA TRP A 54 3.14 2.15 11.24
C TRP A 54 4.42 2.83 11.72
N GLU A 55 5.40 2.05 12.18
CA GLU A 55 6.68 2.59 12.68
C GLU A 55 7.65 2.99 11.57
N SER A 56 7.45 2.50 10.34
CA SER A 56 8.44 2.63 9.25
C SER A 56 8.16 3.79 8.28
N HIS A 57 7.03 4.49 8.39
CA HIS A 57 6.72 5.63 7.52
C HIS A 57 5.79 6.63 8.24
N ASP A 58 5.64 7.85 7.70
CA ASP A 58 4.63 8.81 8.19
C ASP A 58 3.31 8.62 7.43
N PRO A 59 2.27 8.05 8.06
CA PRO A 59 0.99 7.76 7.40
C PRO A 59 0.10 9.00 7.23
N THR A 60 0.51 10.18 7.73
CA THR A 60 -0.32 11.40 7.73
C THR A 60 -0.10 12.30 6.52
N GLN A 61 0.84 11.93 5.63
CA GLN A 61 1.32 12.79 4.55
C GLN A 61 0.50 12.73 3.25
N ALA A 62 -0.69 12.12 3.29
CA ALA A 62 -1.62 12.01 2.17
C ALA A 62 -0.95 11.45 0.90
N MET A 63 -0.76 12.26 -0.15
CA MET A 63 -0.18 11.86 -1.45
C MET A 63 1.33 12.15 -1.51
N ARG A 64 2.04 11.82 -0.44
CA ARG A 64 3.49 12.06 -0.26
C ARG A 64 4.06 11.11 0.80
N GLN A 65 5.35 10.82 0.69
CA GLN A 65 6.16 10.27 1.78
C GLN A 65 7.52 10.97 1.84
N GLY A 66 7.83 11.65 2.94
CA GLY A 66 9.05 12.45 3.08
C GLY A 66 9.20 13.48 1.95
N ASN A 67 10.27 13.34 1.17
CA ASN A 67 10.55 14.19 0.00
C ASN A 67 9.93 13.66 -1.30
N ASP A 68 9.28 12.50 -1.27
CA ASP A 68 8.72 11.83 -2.43
C ASP A 68 7.25 12.23 -2.61
N GLU A 69 6.97 13.08 -3.59
CA GLU A 69 5.64 13.61 -3.88
C GLU A 69 4.95 12.85 -5.02
N GLY A 70 3.67 12.52 -4.82
CA GLY A 70 2.87 11.82 -5.80
C GLY A 70 1.88 10.85 -5.18
N THR A 71 0.78 10.59 -5.89
CA THR A 71 -0.26 9.65 -5.45
C THR A 71 0.30 8.26 -5.21
N GLN A 72 1.39 7.89 -5.88
CA GLN A 72 2.08 6.63 -5.70
C GLN A 72 2.76 6.42 -4.35
N TYR A 73 3.01 7.47 -3.58
CA TYR A 73 3.68 7.39 -2.29
C TYR A 73 2.72 7.49 -1.10
N ARG A 74 1.41 7.40 -1.36
CA ARG A 74 0.40 7.42 -0.29
C ARG A 74 0.51 6.20 0.61
N SER A 75 0.19 6.40 1.88
CA SER A 75 0.06 5.29 2.82
C SER A 75 -1.18 4.45 2.48
N ALA A 76 -0.99 3.14 2.34
CA ALA A 76 -2.06 2.19 2.03
C ALA A 76 -1.77 0.79 2.59
N ILE A 77 -2.80 0.12 3.08
CA ILE A 77 -2.79 -1.32 3.40
C ILE A 77 -3.80 -2.00 2.47
N TYR A 78 -3.42 -3.13 1.89
CA TYR A 78 -4.34 -3.95 1.08
C TYR A 78 -4.51 -5.31 1.75
N ALA A 79 -5.68 -5.55 2.33
CA ALA A 79 -6.00 -6.81 3.00
C ALA A 79 -6.38 -7.90 1.99
N GLU A 80 -5.87 -9.12 2.17
CA GLU A 80 -6.21 -10.26 1.32
C GLU A 80 -7.53 -10.95 1.74
N ASN A 81 -8.01 -10.70 2.96
CA ASN A 81 -9.25 -11.27 3.50
C ASN A 81 -9.86 -10.40 4.62
N GLU A 82 -11.09 -10.73 5.02
CA GLU A 82 -11.85 -10.00 6.04
C GLU A 82 -11.11 -9.93 7.38
N THR A 83 -10.43 -10.99 7.80
CA THR A 83 -9.69 -11.01 9.08
C THR A 83 -8.55 -10.00 9.08
N GLN A 84 -7.79 -9.91 7.98
CA GLN A 84 -6.74 -8.90 7.83
C GLN A 84 -7.33 -7.49 7.75
N LEU A 85 -8.47 -7.31 7.06
CA LEU A 85 -9.15 -6.01 6.98
C LEU A 85 -9.53 -5.51 8.37
N GLN A 86 -10.19 -6.35 9.17
CA GLN A 86 -10.59 -5.97 10.54
C GLN A 86 -9.38 -5.67 11.44
N ALA A 87 -8.31 -6.46 11.35
CA ALA A 87 -7.08 -6.21 12.10
C ALA A 87 -6.40 -4.89 11.68
N ALA A 88 -6.35 -4.61 10.37
CA ALA A 88 -5.78 -3.38 9.84
C ALA A 88 -6.59 -2.15 10.28
N LEU A 89 -7.92 -2.19 10.18
CA LEU A 89 -8.81 -1.13 10.68
C LEU A 89 -8.63 -0.89 12.18
N ALA A 90 -8.63 -1.95 12.99
CA ALA A 90 -8.40 -1.83 14.43
C ALA A 90 -7.03 -1.22 14.74
N SER A 91 -5.98 -1.61 13.99
CA SER A 91 -4.63 -1.06 14.18
C SER A 91 -4.53 0.41 13.80
N LYS A 92 -5.25 0.84 12.76
CA LYS A 92 -5.34 2.25 12.35
C LYS A 92 -5.91 3.11 13.47
N ASP A 93 -7.02 2.66 14.06
CA ASP A 93 -7.70 3.40 15.13
C ASP A 93 -6.86 3.45 16.43
N ALA A 94 -6.03 2.43 16.67
CA ALA A 94 -5.15 2.36 17.83
C ALA A 94 -3.83 3.15 17.67
N GLY A 95 -3.30 3.25 16.45
CA GLY A 95 -1.96 3.76 16.18
C GLY A 95 -1.88 5.25 15.80
N VAL A 96 -2.91 5.82 15.17
CA VAL A 96 -2.83 7.18 14.60
C VAL A 96 -4.18 7.89 14.64
N ALA A 97 -4.26 9.06 15.28
CA ALA A 97 -5.30 10.04 15.00
C ALA A 97 -5.03 10.65 13.60
N CYS A 98 -5.37 9.92 12.53
CA CYS A 98 -5.11 10.36 11.16
C CYS A 98 -6.31 11.18 10.65
N PRO A 99 -6.17 12.50 10.37
CA PRO A 99 -7.31 13.33 10.00
C PRO A 99 -7.77 13.13 8.54
N VAL A 100 -7.01 12.41 7.69
CA VAL A 100 -7.30 12.34 6.25
C VAL A 100 -6.97 10.95 5.67
N GLY A 101 -7.99 10.29 5.13
CA GLY A 101 -7.90 9.51 3.89
C GLY A 101 -7.01 8.28 3.80
N LEU A 102 -6.65 7.61 4.91
CA LEU A 102 -5.96 6.31 4.79
C LEU A 102 -6.90 5.26 4.17
N ALA A 103 -6.48 4.70 3.03
CA ALA A 103 -7.11 3.53 2.44
C ALA A 103 -6.59 2.26 3.14
N VAL A 104 -7.49 1.59 3.86
CA VAL A 104 -7.39 0.17 4.23
C VAL A 104 -8.36 -0.59 3.34
#